data_AF-A0A2A2GZP8-F1
#
_entry.id   AF-A0A2A2GZP8-F1
#
_cell.length_a   1.000
_cell.length_b   1.000
_cell.length_c   1.000
_cell.angle_alpha   90.00
_cell.angle_beta   90.00
_cell.angle_gamma   90.00
#
_symmetry.space_group_name_H-M   'P 1'
#
loop_
_entity.id
_entity.type
_entity.pdbx_description
1 polymer ?
#
loop_
_entity_poly.entity_id
_entity_poly.type
_entity_poly.pdbx_seq_one_letter_code
_entity_poly.pdbx_strand_id
1 'polypeptide(L)' 'MRDSIKIRTQSRLNDNKTQTVVTVRVGPSKKHLMKAGAQEFGTAKQIARPFIRPALDYHREFILNTLVSEIRASIEKHR' A
#
# COMPACT_ATOMS: atom_id res chain seq x y z
N MET A 1 12.59 5.46 -14.24
CA MET A 1 13.00 5.62 -12.82
C MET A 1 12.27 4.58 -11.99
N ARG A 2 13.00 3.70 -11.30
CA ARG A 2 12.44 2.79 -10.29
C ARG A 2 11.96 3.66 -9.13
N ASP A 3 10.65 3.83 -9.00
CA ASP A 3 10.10 4.44 -7.80
C ASP A 3 10.11 3.38 -6.68
N SER A 4 10.49 3.78 -5.46
CA SER A 4 10.44 2.87 -4.33
C SER A 4 8.99 2.62 -3.92
N ILE A 5 8.64 1.36 -3.69
CA ILE A 5 7.40 1.02 -2.97
C ILE A 5 7.57 1.56 -1.55
N LYS A 6 6.66 2.43 -1.12
CA LYS A 6 6.71 3.04 0.21
C LYS A 6 5.54 2.56 1.06
N ILE A 7 5.84 2.23 2.31
CA ILE A 7 4.84 2.09 3.37
C ILE A 7 4.52 3.49 3.87
N ARG A 8 3.25 3.81 4.01
CA ARG A 8 2.76 5.07 4.56
C ARG A 8 1.73 4.78 5.63
N THR A 9 1.96 5.35 6.81
CA THR A 9 1.07 5.26 7.94
C THR A 9 0.44 6.62 8.20
N GLN A 10 -0.88 6.66 8.34
CA GLN A 10 -1.62 7.86 8.70
C GLN A 10 -2.42 7.57 9.96
N SER A 11 -2.12 8.29 11.04
CA SER A 11 -2.97 8.30 12.24
C SER A 11 -4.26 9.04 11.93
N ARG A 12 -5.38 8.44 12.35
CA ARG A 12 -6.75 8.93 12.17
C ARG A 12 -7.44 9.14 13.53
N LEU A 13 -6.68 9.13 14.63
CA LEU A 13 -7.18 9.35 16.01
C LEU A 13 -8.05 10.61 16.14
N ASN A 14 -7.70 11.68 15.41
CA ASN A 14 -8.41 12.96 15.45
C ASN A 14 -9.47 13.10 14.35
N ASP A 15 -9.74 12.03 13.59
CA ASP A 15 -10.68 12.05 12.47
C ASP A 15 -12.06 11.53 12.90
N ASN A 16 -12.98 12.43 13.20
CA ASN A 16 -14.33 12.09 13.67
C ASN A 16 -15.22 11.43 12.60
N LYS A 17 -14.74 11.25 11.36
CA LYS A 17 -15.52 10.67 10.27
C LYS A 17 -15.46 9.15 10.20
N THR A 18 -14.43 8.54 10.78
CA THR A 18 -14.22 7.09 10.69
C THR A 18 -13.73 6.54 12.02
N GLN A 19 -14.23 5.37 12.45
CA GLN A 19 -13.72 4.66 13.64
C GLN A 19 -12.30 4.08 13.46
N THR A 20 -11.66 4.34 12.32
CA THR A 20 -10.31 3.85 12.02
C THR A 20 -9.28 4.62 12.82
N VAL A 21 -8.47 3.94 13.64
CA VAL A 21 -7.42 4.58 14.47
C VAL A 21 -6.15 4.86 13.64
N VAL A 22 -5.77 3.93 12.77
CA VAL A 22 -4.58 4.05 11.89
C VAL A 22 -4.88 3.45 10.52
N THR A 23 -4.40 4.10 9.46
CA THR A 23 -4.40 3.55 8.09
C THR A 23 -2.98 3.31 7.63
N VAL A 24 -2.64 2.06 7.29
CA VAL A 24 -1.35 1.67 6.69
C VAL A 24 -1.57 1.37 5.20
N ARG A 25 -0.76 1.95 4.31
CA ARG A 25 -0.83 1.76 2.85
C ARG A 25 0.55 1.43 2.30
N VAL A 26 0.61 0.51 1.35
CA VAL A 26 1.85 0.12 0.67
C VAL A 26 1.67 0.29 -0.84
N GLY A 27 2.57 1.02 -1.50
CA GLY A 27 2.49 1.23 -2.94
C GLY A 27 3.47 2.25 -3.49
N PRO A 28 3.43 2.49 -4.82
CA PRO A 28 4.24 3.50 -5.48
C PRO A 28 3.93 4.92 -4.97
N SER A 29 4.81 5.87 -5.23
CA SER A 29 4.54 7.26 -4.83
C SER A 29 3.41 7.89 -5.62
N LYS A 30 2.82 8.96 -5.06
CA LYS A 30 1.73 9.71 -5.71
C LYS A 30 2.07 10.12 -7.15
N LYS A 31 3.35 10.44 -7.42
CA LYS A 31 3.83 10.83 -8.76
C LYS A 31 3.72 9.68 -9.78
N HIS A 32 3.85 8.44 -9.33
CA HIS A 32 3.86 7.26 -10.18
C HIS A 32 2.60 6.40 -10.05
N LEU A 33 1.69 6.73 -9.13
CA LEU A 33 0.43 6.01 -8.89
C LEU A 33 -0.39 5.84 -10.17
N MET A 34 -0.54 6.91 -10.96
CA MET A 34 -1.32 6.88 -12.20
C MET A 34 -0.74 5.89 -13.22
N LYS A 35 0.59 5.89 -13.37
CA LYS A 35 1.28 5.01 -14.32
C LYS A 35 1.28 3.55 -13.85
N ALA A 36 1.51 3.33 -12.55
CA ALA A 36 1.45 2.02 -11.95
C ALA A 36 0.04 1.42 -12.04
N GLY A 37 -1.01 2.22 -11.81
CA GLY A 37 -2.39 1.80 -11.97
C GLY A 37 -2.74 1.44 -13.41
N ALA A 38 -2.36 2.28 -14.38
CA ALA A 38 -2.55 2.00 -15.80
C ALA A 38 -1.82 0.74 -16.26
N GLN A 39 -0.61 0.49 -15.74
CA GLN A 39 0.12 -0.74 -16.00
C GLN A 39 -0.56 -1.96 -15.36
N GLU A 40 -1.02 -1.83 -14.12
CA GLU A 40 -1.59 -2.93 -13.35
C GLU A 40 -2.95 -3.38 -13.90
N PHE A 41 -3.82 -2.43 -14.25
CA PHE A 41 -5.21 -2.69 -14.65
C PHE A 41 -5.49 -2.46 -16.13
N GLY A 42 -4.56 -1.84 -16.86
CA GLY A 42 -4.79 -1.41 -18.23
C GLY A 42 -5.58 -0.11 -18.31
N THR A 43 -5.73 0.39 -19.54
CA THR A 43 -6.59 1.51 -19.91
C THR A 43 -7.20 1.24 -21.27
N ALA A 44 -8.11 2.10 -21.76
CA ALA A 44 -8.67 1.98 -23.10
C ALA A 44 -7.61 1.88 -24.22
N LYS A 45 -6.40 2.41 -24.01
CA LYS A 45 -5.31 2.42 -24.99
C LYS A 45 -4.13 1.51 -24.65
N GLN A 46 -4.10 0.92 -23.45
CA GLN A 46 -2.96 0.17 -22.94
C GLN A 46 -3.42 -1.14 -22.31
N ILE A 47 -2.85 -2.25 -22.79
CA ILE A 47 -3.11 -3.58 -22.22
C ILE A 47 -2.49 -3.68 -20.84
N ALA A 48 -3.23 -4.26 -19.90
CA ALA A 48 -2.77 -4.53 -18.54
C ALA A 48 -1.56 -5.46 -18.55
N ARG A 49 -0.52 -5.11 -17.81
CA ARG A 49 0.66 -5.94 -17.54
C ARG A 49 0.91 -5.93 -16.04
N PRO A 50 0.12 -6.72 -15.28
CA PRO A 50 0.15 -6.75 -13.83
C PRO A 50 1.55 -7.09 -13.31
N PHE A 51 2.01 -6.34 -12.33
CA PHE A 51 3.30 -6.59 -11.66
C PHE A 51 3.16 -6.54 -10.15
N ILE A 52 2.17 -5.80 -9.63
CA ILE A 52 1.90 -5.72 -8.19
C ILE A 52 1.14 -6.96 -7.75
N ARG A 53 0.02 -7.33 -8.41
CA ARG A 53 -0.77 -8.51 -8.02
C ARG A 53 0.05 -9.81 -7.99
N PRO A 54 0.81 -10.15 -9.05
CA PRO A 54 1.65 -11.35 -9.01
C PRO A 54 2.70 -11.30 -7.89
N ALA A 55 3.31 -10.14 -7.64
CA ALA A 55 4.29 -10.00 -6.56
C ALA A 55 3.65 -10.16 -5.17
N LEU A 56 2.42 -9.70 -4.99
CA LEU A 56 1.68 -9.90 -3.74
C LEU A 56 1.30 -11.37 -3.54
N ASP A 57 0.90 -12.06 -4.60
CA ASP A 57 0.51 -13.46 -4.53
C ASP A 57 1.71 -14.38 -4.25
N TYR A 58 2.85 -14.14 -4.91
CA TYR A 58 4.07 -14.93 -4.70
C TYR A 58 4.75 -14.71 -3.35
N HIS A 59 4.49 -13.58 -2.68
CA HIS A 59 5.14 -13.22 -1.41
C HIS A 59 4.16 -13.02 -0.26
N ARG A 60 2.99 -13.66 -0.34
CA ARG A 60 1.86 -13.45 0.56
C ARG A 60 2.24 -13.54 2.04
N GLU A 61 2.92 -14.61 2.45
CA GLU A 61 3.31 -14.83 3.85
C GLU A 61 4.25 -13.75 4.37
N PHE A 62 5.27 -13.42 3.58
CA PHE A 62 6.21 -12.35 3.91
C PHE A 62 5.49 -11.02 4.13
N ILE A 63 4.57 -10.67 3.21
CA ILE A 63 3.80 -9.43 3.29
C ILE A 63 2.92 -9.40 4.52
N LEU A 64 2.21 -10.49 4.83
CA LEU A 64 1.36 -10.58 6.01
C LEU A 64 2.17 -10.42 7.30
N ASN A 65 3.33 -11.09 7.39
CA ASN A 65 4.22 -10.98 8.53
C ASN A 65 4.76 -9.55 8.72
N THR A 66 5.19 -8.90 7.63
CA THR A 66 5.61 -7.50 7.66
C THR A 66 4.45 -6.60 8.09
N LEU A 67 3.24 -6.81 7.55
CA LEU A 67 2.07 -5.99 7.88
C LEU A 67 1.70 -6.12 9.37
N VAL A 68 1.71 -7.33 9.92
CA VAL A 68 1.45 -7.57 11.35
C VAL A 68 2.49 -6.86 12.22
N SER A 69 3.78 -6.94 11.84
CA SER A 69 4.85 -6.25 12.57
C SER A 69 4.68 -4.73 12.56
N GLU A 70 4.39 -4.14 11.39
CA GLU A 70 4.17 -2.70 11.23
C GLU A 70 2.93 -2.22 11.97
N ILE A 71 1.83 -2.99 11.96
CA ILE A 71 0.62 -2.66 12.72
C ILE A 71 0.92 -2.67 14.22
N ARG A 72 1.59 -3.72 14.73
CA ARG A 72 1.96 -3.80 16.15
C ARG A 72 2.83 -2.61 16.57
N ALA A 73 3.90 -2.35 15.82
CA ALA A 73 4.78 -1.20 16.06
C ALA A 73 4.02 0.14 16.01
N SER A 74 3.08 0.28 15.06
CA SER A 74 2.26 1.49 14.98
C SER A 74 1.29 1.63 16.15
N ILE A 75 0.69 0.54 16.64
CA ILE A 75 -0.18 0.58 17.81
C ILE A 75 0.62 0.95 19.05
N GLU A 76 1.77 0.30 19.28
CA GLU A 76 2.65 0.62 20.41
C GLU A 76 3.10 2.08 20.41
N LYS A 77 3.40 2.64 19.25
CA LYS A 77 3.81 4.04 19.12
C LYS A 77 2.69 5.05 19.44
N HIS A 78 1.42 4.68 19.25
CA HIS A 78 0.28 5.58 19.44
C HIS A 78 -0.59 5.20 20.64
N ARG A 79 -0.13 4.26 21.48
CA ARG A 79 -0.71 3.89 22.76
C ARG A 79 -0.20 4.83 23.85
#